data_AF-A0A930SG85-F1
#
_entry.id   AF-A0A930SG85-F1
#
_cell.length_a   1.000
_cell.length_b   1.000
_cell.length_c   1.000
_cell.angle_alpha   90.00
_cell.angle_beta   90.00
_cell.angle_gamma   90.00
#
_symmetry.space_group_name_H-M   'P 1'
#
loop_
_entity.id
_entity.type
_entity.pdbx_description
1 polymer ?
#
loop_
_entity_poly.entity_id
_entity_poly.type
_entity_poly.pdbx_seq_one_letter_code
_entity_poly.pdbx_strand_id
1 'polypeptide(L)' 'MKSKRFEVLSQRPVNQDGYVKEWVEEGFIAMESPQDPKPSL' A
#
# COMPACT_ATOMS: atom_id res chain seq x y z
N MET A 1 8.56 21.66 -16.65
CA MET A 1 7.48 22.39 -15.97
C MET A 1 6.59 21.36 -15.26
N LYS A 2 6.29 21.54 -13.97
CA LYS A 2 5.37 20.63 -13.27
C LYS A 2 3.93 20.98 -13.64
N SER A 3 3.05 19.98 -13.69
CA SER A 3 1.64 20.20 -13.98
C SER A 3 0.96 20.81 -12.76
N LYS A 4 0.32 21.98 -12.92
CA LYS A 4 -0.46 22.64 -11.87
C LYS A 4 -1.51 21.73 -11.23
N ARG A 5 -2.11 20.82 -12.02
CA ARG A 5 -3.06 19.83 -11.51
C ARG A 5 -2.41 18.90 -10.49
N PHE A 6 -1.21 18.41 -10.79
CA PHE A 6 -0.49 17.50 -9.89
C PHE A 6 0.07 18.20 -8.65
N GLU A 7 0.41 19.50 -8.75
CA GLU A 7 0.77 20.31 -7.58
C GLU A 7 -0.39 20.41 -6.58
N VAL A 8 -1.62 20.63 -7.04
CA VAL A 8 -2.81 20.64 -6.16
C VAL A 8 -3.09 19.23 -5.62
N LEU A 9 -2.97 18.19 -6.46
CA LEU A 9 -3.21 16.81 -6.03
C LEU A 9 -2.23 16.34 -4.97
N SER A 10 -0.95 16.71 -5.06
CA SER A 10 0.08 16.30 -4.09
C SER A 10 -0.12 16.89 -2.70
N GLN A 11 -0.81 18.04 -2.59
CA GLN A 11 -1.09 18.70 -1.31
C GLN A 11 -2.35 18.19 -0.61
N ARG A 12 -3.08 17.24 -1.20
CA ARG A 12 -4.28 16.68 -0.57
C ARG A 12 -3.91 15.90 0.70
N PRO A 13 -4.75 15.94 1.77
CA PRO A 13 -4.48 15.27 3.04
C PRO A 13 -4.13 13.78 2.91
N VAL A 14 -4.76 13.08 1.96
CA VAL A 14 -4.52 11.65 1.69
C VAL A 14 -3.05 11.32 1.41
N ASN A 15 -2.26 12.25 0.84
CA ASN A 15 -0.83 11.97 0.59
C ASN A 15 0.04 12.09 1.84
N GLN A 16 -0.55 12.43 3.00
CA GLN A 16 0.11 12.40 4.30
C GLN A 16 -0.12 11.07 5.02
N ASP A 17 -0.99 10.22 4.48
CA ASP A 17 -1.25 8.88 5.01
C ASP A 17 -0.04 7.96 4.75
N GLY A 18 0.20 7.03 5.67
CA GLY A 18 1.26 6.04 5.54
C GLY A 18 0.87 4.91 4.59
N TYR A 19 1.19 5.03 3.30
CA TYR A 19 1.08 3.94 2.35
C TYR A 19 2.41 3.20 2.20
N VAL A 20 2.37 1.89 2.33
CA VAL A 20 3.51 1.00 2.11
C VAL A 20 3.18 -0.01 1.03
N LYS A 21 4.21 -0.53 0.38
CA LYS A 21 4.06 -1.72 -0.46
C LYS A 21 3.93 -2.95 0.42
N GLU A 22 3.34 -3.99 -0.13
CA GLU A 22 3.29 -5.29 0.53
C GLU A 22 4.72 -5.79 0.83
N TRP A 23 4.89 -6.36 2.01
CA TRP A 23 6.12 -6.98 2.47
C TRP A 23 5.78 -8.31 3.13
N VAL A 24 5.85 -9.37 2.32
CA VAL A 24 5.38 -10.71 2.66
C VAL A 24 6.15 -11.30 3.83
N GLU A 25 7.48 -11.14 3.82
CA GLU A 25 8.38 -11.76 4.80
C GLU A 25 8.13 -11.26 6.24
N GLU A 26 7.66 -10.02 6.41
CA GLU A 26 7.33 -9.44 7.71
C GLU A 26 5.81 -9.43 7.98
N GLY A 27 5.02 -10.11 7.15
CA GLY A 27 3.56 -10.17 7.30
C GLY A 27 2.84 -8.84 7.00
N PHE A 28 3.50 -7.89 6.36
CA PHE A 28 2.91 -6.63 5.88
C PHE A 28 2.17 -6.86 4.56
N ILE A 29 1.17 -7.72 4.59
CA ILE A 29 0.27 -8.02 3.48
C ILE A 29 -1.13 -8.20 4.05
N ALA A 30 -2.15 -7.72 3.33
CA ALA A 30 -3.50 -7.74 3.87
C ALA A 30 -4.08 -9.16 3.93
N MET A 31 -3.99 -9.92 2.84
CA MET A 31 -4.57 -11.26 2.66
C MET A 31 -3.84 -12.00 1.52
N GLU A 32 -4.14 -13.29 1.34
CA GLU A 32 -3.66 -14.12 0.22
C GLU A 32 -2.13 -14.18 0.14
N SER A 33 -1.48 -14.23 1.31
CA SER A 33 -0.02 -14.39 1.38
C SER A 33 0.36 -15.77 0.82
N PRO A 34 1.48 -15.87 0.07
CA PRO A 34 2.01 -17.17 -0.32
C PRO A 34 2.45 -18.03 0.88
N GLN A 35 2.58 -17.41 2.07
CA GLN A 35 2.89 -18.08 3.33
C GLN A 35 1.64 -18.48 4.13
N ASP A 36 0.43 -18.11 3.68
CA ASP A 36 -0.81 -18.51 4.34
C ASP A 36 -0.96 -20.04 4.30
N PRO A 37 -1.34 -20.68 5.42
CA PRO A 37 -1.48 -22.13 5.46
C PRO A 37 -2.64 -22.59 4.59
N LYS A 38 -2.46 -23.73 3.91
CA LYS A 38 -3.56 -24.37 3.19
C LYS A 38 -4.58 -24.92 4.19
N PRO A 39 -5.89 -24.76 3.93
CA PRO A 39 -6.93 -25.39 4.73
C PRO A 39 -6.72 -26.91 4.84
N SER A 40 -6.93 -27.47 6.03
CA SER A 40 -6.87 -28.91 6.31
C SER A 40 -7.96 -29.27 7.33
N LEU A 41 -8.56 -30.46 7.18
CA LEU A 41 -9.61 -31.01 8.06
C LEU A 41 -9.07 -32.12 8.96
#